data_AF-A0A8I0T1N7-F1
#
_entry.id   AF-A0A8I0T1N7-F1
#
_cell.length_a   1.000
_cell.length_b   1.000
_cell.length_c   1.000
_cell.angle_alpha   90.00
_cell.angle_beta   90.00
_cell.angle_gamma   90.00
#
_symmetry.space_group_name_H-M   'P 1'
#
loop_
_entity.id
_entity.type
_entity.pdbx_description
1 polymer ?
#
loop_
_entity_poly.entity_id
_entity_poly.type
_entity_poly.pdbx_seq_one_letter_code
_entity_poly.pdbx_strand_id
1 'polypeptide(L)'
;MNVNLERLKSMLFALAEFGYNHEDKGIYRQGFSDEDFAARKWLMSCAQQEGFISRMDGAGNVIIEMTSPEIATKPAVIIGSH
;
A
#
# COMPACT_ATOMS: atom_id res chain seq x y z
N MET A 1 8.08 3.89 21.09
CA MET A 1 7.27 3.57 19.90
C MET A 1 7.68 2.18 19.44
N ASN A 2 6.76 1.20 19.48
CA ASN A 2 7.03 -0.18 19.06
C ASN A 2 6.12 -0.52 17.88
N VAL A 3 6.63 -1.29 16.92
CA VAL A 3 5.83 -1.80 15.80
C VAL A 3 4.96 -2.96 16.29
N ASN A 4 3.69 -3.00 15.87
CA ASN A 4 2.81 -4.14 16.11
C ASN A 4 3.04 -5.23 15.06
N LEU A 5 3.74 -6.30 15.46
CA LEU A 5 4.15 -7.39 14.56
C LEU A 5 2.98 -8.23 14.04
N GLU A 6 1.97 -8.48 14.86
CA GLU A 6 0.78 -9.24 14.44
C GLU A 6 -0.01 -8.48 13.38
N ARG A 7 -0.18 -7.17 13.57
CA ARG A 7 -0.82 -6.31 12.56
C ARG A 7 -0.03 -6.32 11.25
N LEU A 8 1.30 -6.21 11.32
CA LEU A 8 2.15 -6.25 10.14
C LEU A 8 2.02 -7.58 9.39
N LYS A 9 2.11 -8.70 10.10
CA LYS A 9 1.99 -10.04 9.52
C LYS A 9 0.64 -10.24 8.83
N SER A 10 -0.46 -9.87 9.49
CA SER A 10 -1.81 -10.00 8.91
C SER A 10 -1.98 -9.14 7.65
N MET A 11 -1.45 -7.92 7.64
CA MET A 11 -1.47 -7.06 6.45
C MET A 11 -0.66 -7.63 5.28
N LEU A 12 0.51 -8.23 5.56
CA LEU A 12 1.32 -8.89 4.54
C LEU A 12 0.58 -10.07 3.90
N PHE A 13 -0.10 -10.89 4.70
CA PHE A 13 -0.90 -11.99 4.15
C PHE A 13 -2.12 -11.50 3.37
N ALA A 14 -2.84 -10.49 3.87
CA ALA A 14 -3.96 -9.91 3.13
C ALA A 14 -3.53 -9.33 1.78
N LEU A 15 -2.35 -8.70 1.71
CA LEU A 15 -1.78 -8.20 0.45
C LEU A 15 -1.31 -9.35 -0.47
N ALA A 16 -0.83 -10.46 0.10
CA ALA A 16 -0.33 -11.59 -0.67
C ALA A 16 -1.42 -12.27 -1.52
N GLU A 17 -2.69 -12.23 -1.07
CA GLU A 17 -3.83 -12.79 -1.80
C GLU A 17 -3.98 -12.21 -3.22
N PHE A 18 -3.53 -10.97 -3.44
CA PHE A 18 -3.52 -10.37 -4.76
C PHE A 18 -2.36 -10.91 -5.61
N GLY A 19 -2.70 -11.81 -6.53
CA GLY A 19 -1.74 -12.53 -7.38
C GLY A 19 -1.23 -13.83 -6.76
N TYR A 20 -1.85 -14.32 -5.68
CA TYR A 20 -1.46 -15.58 -5.06
C TYR A 20 -1.77 -16.77 -5.98
N ASN A 21 -0.79 -17.65 -6.15
CA ASN A 21 -0.98 -18.91 -6.87
C ASN A 21 -1.05 -20.08 -5.87
N HIS A 22 -2.19 -20.78 -5.87
CA HIS A 22 -2.41 -21.89 -4.94
C HIS A 22 -1.62 -23.16 -5.25
N GLU A 23 -1.15 -23.35 -6.49
CA GLU A 23 -0.41 -24.53 -6.91
C GLU A 23 1.03 -24.50 -6.41
N ASP A 24 1.74 -23.39 -6.66
CA ASP A 24 3.16 -23.23 -6.34
C ASP A 24 3.43 -22.32 -5.13
N LYS A 25 2.39 -21.71 -4.55
CA LYS A 25 2.47 -20.81 -3.39
C LYS A 25 3.24 -19.52 -3.66
N GLY A 26 3.47 -19.17 -4.92
CA GLY A 26 4.07 -17.91 -5.36
C GLY A 26 3.08 -16.74 -5.39
N ILE A 27 3.61 -15.53 -5.59
CA ILE A 27 2.83 -14.31 -5.81
C ILE A 27 3.26 -13.73 -7.17
N TYR A 28 2.34 -13.73 -8.12
CA TYR A 28 2.52 -13.21 -9.47
C TYR A 28 1.65 -11.96 -9.65
N ARG A 29 2.26 -10.81 -9.43
CA ARG A 29 1.60 -9.50 -9.51
C ARG A 29 2.42 -8.57 -10.38
N GLN A 30 2.37 -8.81 -11.69
CA GLN A 30 3.11 -8.02 -12.67
C GLN A 30 2.55 -6.59 -12.72
N GLY A 31 3.44 -5.60 -12.89
CA GLY A 31 3.03 -4.20 -12.95
C GLY A 31 1.96 -3.96 -14.03
N PHE A 32 0.93 -3.20 -13.66
CA PHE A 32 -0.25 -2.88 -14.48
C PHE A 32 -1.19 -4.06 -14.79
N SER A 33 -1.03 -5.23 -14.15
CA SER A 33 -2.04 -6.28 -14.20
C SER A 33 -3.27 -5.91 -13.36
N ASP A 34 -4.36 -6.67 -13.53
CA ASP A 34 -5.57 -6.48 -12.72
C ASP A 34 -5.31 -6.73 -11.23
N GLU A 35 -4.49 -7.72 -10.90
CA GLU A 35 -4.07 -8.04 -9.53
C GLU A 35 -3.23 -6.92 -8.92
N ASP A 36 -2.35 -6.29 -9.71
CA ASP A 36 -1.57 -5.13 -9.28
C ASP A 36 -2.48 -3.94 -8.96
N PHE A 37 -3.38 -3.59 -9.86
CA PHE A 37 -4.34 -2.50 -9.60
C PHE A 37 -5.29 -2.82 -8.44
N ALA A 38 -5.71 -4.08 -8.27
CA ALA A 38 -6.52 -4.49 -7.13
C ALA A 38 -5.76 -4.30 -5.81
N ALA A 39 -4.50 -4.74 -5.74
CA ALA A 39 -3.64 -4.57 -4.56
C ALA A 39 -3.41 -3.08 -4.23
N ARG A 40 -3.12 -2.25 -5.25
CA ARG A 40 -2.94 -0.80 -5.08
C ARG A 40 -4.19 -0.14 -4.50
N LYS A 41 -5.36 -0.43 -5.08
CA LYS A 41 -6.66 0.12 -4.63
C LYS A 41 -7.00 -0.34 -3.21
N TRP A 42 -6.73 -1.61 -2.89
CA TRP A 42 -6.92 -2.15 -1.56
C TRP A 42 -6.05 -1.43 -0.53
N LEU A 43 -4.74 -1.27 -0.81
CA LEU A 43 -3.82 -0.56 0.09
C LEU A 43 -4.23 0.90 0.31
N MET A 44 -4.64 1.59 -0.76
CA MET A 44 -5.19 2.94 -0.68
C MET A 44 -6.43 3.01 0.23
N SER A 45 -7.35 2.04 0.11
CA SER A 45 -8.54 1.97 0.96
C SER A 45 -8.19 1.74 2.43
N CYS A 46 -7.25 0.82 2.73
CA CYS A 46 -6.76 0.61 4.10
C CYS A 46 -6.18 1.91 4.69
N ALA A 47 -5.38 2.64 3.91
CA ALA A 47 -4.81 3.91 4.36
C ALA A 47 -5.89 4.97 4.65
N GLN A 48 -6.90 5.09 3.79
CA GLN A 48 -8.02 6.01 4.00
C GLN A 48 -8.84 5.69 5.26
N GLN A 49 -9.05 4.40 5.54
CA GLN A 49 -9.76 3.96 6.76
C GLN A 49 -9.02 4.36 8.05
N GLU A 50 -7.69 4.44 7.99
CA GLU A 50 -6.82 4.88 9.08
C GLU A 50 -6.63 6.42 9.09
N GLY A 51 -7.32 7.16 8.22
CA GLY A 51 -7.32 8.63 8.18
C GLY A 51 -6.19 9.26 7.35
N PHE A 52 -5.46 8.48 6.56
CA PHE A 52 -4.45 9.03 5.64
C PHE A 52 -5.09 9.54 4.35
N ILE A 53 -4.42 10.49 3.70
CA ILE A 53 -4.75 10.87 2.33
C ILE A 53 -4.04 9.90 1.39
N SER A 54 -4.77 9.25 0.48
CA SER A 54 -4.19 8.36 -0.52
C SER A 54 -4.57 8.79 -1.93
N ARG A 55 -3.58 8.80 -2.84
CA ARG A 55 -3.80 9.06 -4.27
C ARG A 55 -2.89 8.17 -5.13
N MET A 56 -3.24 8.03 -6.39
CA MET A 56 -2.40 7.41 -7.41
C MET A 56 -2.05 8.44 -8.48
N ASP A 57 -0.77 8.54 -8.87
CA ASP A 57 -0.36 9.43 -9.95
C ASP A 57 -0.60 8.82 -11.34
N GLY A 58 -0.30 9.58 -12.40
CA GLY A 58 -0.48 9.13 -13.79
C GLY A 58 0.42 7.98 -14.22
N ALA A 59 1.49 7.67 -13.46
CA ALA A 59 2.37 6.54 -13.69
C ALA A 59 1.97 5.30 -12.87
N GLY A 60 0.91 5.40 -12.05
CA GLY A 60 0.42 4.32 -11.21
C GLY A 60 1.08 4.24 -9.83
N ASN A 61 1.96 5.18 -9.46
CA ASN A 61 2.55 5.19 -8.12
C ASN A 61 1.47 5.49 -7.07
N VAL A 62 1.42 4.67 -6.02
CA VAL A 62 0.53 4.90 -4.87
C VAL A 62 1.24 5.79 -3.86
N ILE A 63 0.60 6.89 -3.49
CA ILE A 63 1.12 7.88 -2.56
C ILE A 63 0.15 7.97 -1.39
N ILE A 64 0.63 7.62 -0.20
CA ILE A 64 -0.09 7.67 1.06
C ILE A 64 0.61 8.71 1.94
N GLU A 65 -0.13 9.72 2.36
CA GLU A 65 0.41 10.89 3.02
C GLU A 65 -0.26 11.10 4.38
N MET A 66 0.57 11.27 5.41
CA MET A 66 0.15 11.87 6.68
C MET A 66 0.49 13.35 6.61
N THR A 67 -0.52 14.19 6.47
CA THR A 67 -0.31 15.63 6.30
C THR A 67 -1.29 16.42 7.15
N SER A 68 -0.84 17.60 7.56
CA SER A 68 -1.64 18.62 8.25
C SER A 68 -1.20 19.99 7.71
N PRO A 69 -2.05 21.04 7.82
CA PRO A 69 -1.73 22.35 7.27
C PRO A 69 -0.37 22.92 7.71
N GLU A 70 0.07 22.57 8.91
CA GLU A 70 1.36 22.94 9.52
C GLU A 70 2.60 22.25 8.91
N ILE A 71 2.45 21.06 8.30
CA ILE A 71 3.54 20.32 7.65
C ILE A 71 3.44 20.26 6.13
N ALA A 72 2.32 20.69 5.55
CA ALA A 72 2.06 20.62 4.10
C ALA A 72 3.10 21.37 3.23
N THR A 73 3.81 22.36 3.79
CA THR A 73 4.84 23.13 3.09
C THR A 73 6.27 22.63 3.34
N LYS A 74 6.44 21.63 4.20
CA LYS A 74 7.76 21.07 4.54
C LYS A 74 8.14 19.96 3.57
N PRO A 75 9.45 19.71 3.35
CA PRO A 75 9.89 18.55 2.58
C PRO A 75 9.37 17.24 3.20
N ALA A 76 8.89 16.34 2.34
CA ALA A 76 8.41 15.03 2.77
C ALA A 76 9.58 14.07 3.06
N VAL A 77 9.43 13.27 4.11
CA VAL A 77 10.24 12.05 4.29
C VAL A 77 9.47 10.90 3.66
N ILE A 78 10.07 10.25 2.67
CA ILE A 78 9.40 9.22 1.87
C ILE A 78 9.97 7.84 2.22
N ILE A 79 9.07 6.89 2.46
CA ILE A 79 9.38 5.47 2.62
C ILE A 79 8.56 4.73 1.58
N GLY A 80 9.17 3.82 0.83
CA GLY A 80 8.48 3.09 -0.24
C GLY A 80 9.22 1.85 -0.70
N SER A 81 8.49 0.98 -1.39
CA SER A 81 8.94 -0.23 -2.07
C SER A 81 7.96 -0.55 -3.21
N HIS A 82 8.14 -1.70 -3.85
CA HIS A 82 7.19 -2.35 -4.75
C HIS A 82 6.77 -3.71 -4.19
#